data_AF-A0A0G1VKH9-F1
#
_entry.id   AF-A0A0G1VKH9-F1
#
_cell.length_a   1.000
_cell.length_b   1.000
_cell.length_c   1.000
_cell.angle_alpha   90.00
_cell.angle_beta   90.00
_cell.angle_gamma   90.00
#
_symmetry.space_group_name_H-M   'P 1'
#
loop_
_entity.id
_entity.type
_entity.pdbx_description
1 polymer ?
#
loop_
_entity_poly.entity_id
_entity_poly.type
_entity_poly.pdbx_seq_one_letter_code
_entity_poly.pdbx_strand_id
1 'polypeptide(L)'
;IRVLQEQNATNQQVVNDLAGQAASYQDAVDKLSTQINNLRQAILDNQHQSNQLQQQIDEQQIELAHQKQVLGINIKTMYLEGEISTLEILAASKDLSEFVDKQQYRNSVQTKIKTTVDKITALKLELEQKQRQIQVLIKEQEAQQGQLSANYSQQNDMLNYTEGQKAAYNQQIKNNQSKISELRRAQAIENARLFGGGQIIQTSRCDIYPQNWCNAPMDSIVDTWGMYNRECVSWTAYRVAASGRYMPYWGGRGNANQWDDNAKAAGIPVDRNPQVGDVGVSNSGYYGHTVYVEAVNGDGTIAVSQFNHDWGGTYSFAPRMPIGNLLFIHFP
;
A
#
# COMPACT_ATOMS: atom_id res chain seq x y z
N ILE A 1 6.26 -26.28 -9.67
CA ILE A 1 6.24 -25.74 -8.28
C ILE A 1 7.28 -24.64 -8.10
N ARG A 2 8.58 -24.89 -8.33
CA ARG A 2 9.65 -23.87 -8.20
C ARG A 2 9.37 -22.56 -8.94
N VAL A 3 9.00 -22.64 -10.22
CA VAL A 3 8.61 -21.45 -11.01
C VAL A 3 7.50 -20.63 -10.34
N LEU A 4 6.51 -21.29 -9.75
CA LEU A 4 5.41 -20.61 -9.04
C LEU A 4 5.89 -20.00 -7.71
N GLN A 5 6.87 -20.63 -7.04
CA GLN A 5 7.48 -20.09 -5.81
C GLN A 5 8.38 -18.89 -6.12
N GLU A 6 9.19 -18.97 -7.18
CA GLU A 6 9.99 -17.84 -7.69
C GLU A 6 9.07 -16.68 -8.10
N GLN A 7 8.00 -16.96 -8.84
CA GLN A 7 7.00 -15.95 -9.20
C GLN A 7 6.34 -15.33 -7.96
N ASN A 8 6.04 -16.12 -6.93
CA ASN A 8 5.52 -15.59 -5.67
C ASN A 8 6.53 -14.72 -4.94
N ALA A 9 7.81 -15.09 -4.93
CA ALA A 9 8.86 -14.27 -4.32
C ALA A 9 8.98 -12.92 -5.04
N THR A 10 8.99 -12.92 -6.38
CA THR A 10 9.00 -11.69 -7.19
C THR A 10 7.74 -10.85 -6.94
N ASN A 11 6.55 -11.47 -6.98
CA ASN A 11 5.29 -10.77 -6.71
C ASN A 11 5.26 -10.19 -5.29
N GLN A 12 5.85 -10.87 -4.31
CA GLN A 12 5.92 -10.39 -2.93
C GLN A 12 6.84 -9.16 -2.81
N GLN A 13 7.96 -9.13 -3.54
CA GLN A 13 8.81 -7.94 -3.61
C GLN A 13 8.03 -6.75 -4.19
N VAL A 14 7.33 -6.96 -5.31
CA VAL A 14 6.48 -5.92 -5.91
C VAL A 14 5.40 -5.42 -4.94
N VAL A 15 4.76 -6.32 -4.20
CA VAL A 15 3.78 -5.95 -3.16
C VAL A 15 4.40 -5.07 -2.07
N ASN A 16 5.63 -5.37 -1.64
CA ASN A 16 6.32 -4.59 -0.61
C ASN A 16 6.68 -3.19 -1.13
N ASP A 17 7.15 -3.08 -2.37
CA ASP A 17 7.48 -1.80 -3.01
C ASP A 17 6.22 -0.94 -3.19
N LEU A 18 5.12 -1.54 -3.66
CA LEU A 18 3.83 -0.88 -3.77
C LEU A 18 3.28 -0.45 -2.40
N ALA A 19 3.49 -1.24 -1.35
CA ALA A 19 3.08 -0.87 0.00
C ALA A 19 3.84 0.37 0.51
N GLY A 20 5.13 0.50 0.19
CA GLY A 20 5.90 1.71 0.47
C GLY A 20 5.37 2.94 -0.26
N GLN A 21 5.03 2.80 -1.55
CA GLN A 21 4.43 3.88 -2.34
C GLN A 21 3.05 4.29 -1.80
N ALA A 22 2.18 3.32 -1.50
CA ALA A 22 0.86 3.57 -0.93
C ALA A 22 0.96 4.31 0.41
N ALA A 23 1.90 3.94 1.28
CA ALA A 23 2.13 4.65 2.54
C ALA A 23 2.53 6.12 2.31
N SER A 24 3.37 6.40 1.32
CA SER A 24 3.75 7.77 0.96
C SER A 24 2.55 8.58 0.42
N TYR A 25 1.69 7.97 -0.40
CA TYR A 25 0.50 8.64 -0.90
C TYR A 25 -0.52 8.89 0.21
N GLN A 26 -0.71 7.93 1.13
CA GLN A 26 -1.58 8.10 2.30
C GLN A 26 -1.12 9.26 3.17
N ASP A 27 0.18 9.35 3.49
CA ASP A 27 0.72 10.46 4.28
C ASP A 27 0.52 11.83 3.58
N ALA A 28 0.67 11.87 2.25
CA ALA A 28 0.39 13.09 1.48
C ALA A 28 -1.10 13.47 1.52
N VAL A 29 -2.00 12.49 1.36
CA VAL A 29 -3.46 12.66 1.46
C VAL A 29 -3.85 13.19 2.84
N ASP A 30 -3.30 12.64 3.92
CA ASP A 30 -3.61 13.05 5.30
C ASP A 30 -3.14 14.48 5.59
N LYS A 31 -1.94 14.84 5.12
CA LYS A 31 -1.39 16.20 5.23
C LYS A 31 -2.24 17.20 4.45
N LEU A 32 -2.60 16.89 3.21
CA LEU A 32 -3.43 17.76 2.38
C LEU A 32 -4.84 17.91 2.98
N SER A 33 -5.44 16.83 3.49
CA SER A 33 -6.71 16.88 4.20
C SER A 33 -6.67 17.85 5.38
N THR A 34 -5.62 17.76 6.20
CA THR A 34 -5.40 18.65 7.34
C THR A 34 -5.26 20.12 6.90
N GLN A 35 -4.45 20.38 5.86
CA GLN A 35 -4.28 21.73 5.32
C GLN A 35 -5.58 22.32 4.77
N ILE A 36 -6.36 21.53 4.03
CA ILE A 36 -7.67 21.92 3.49
C ILE A 36 -8.63 22.28 4.64
N ASN A 37 -8.67 21.46 5.70
CA ASN A 37 -9.55 21.71 6.84
C ASN A 37 -9.16 22.97 7.62
N ASN A 38 -7.87 23.20 7.85
CA ASN A 38 -7.39 24.42 8.49
C ASN A 38 -7.72 25.67 7.65
N LEU A 39 -7.54 25.58 6.33
CA LEU A 39 -7.84 26.69 5.42
C LEU A 39 -9.35 26.96 5.34
N ARG A 40 -10.20 25.91 5.37
CA ARG A 40 -11.66 26.05 5.49
C ARG A 40 -12.05 26.84 6.73
N GLN A 41 -11.45 26.51 7.88
CA GLN A 41 -11.73 27.23 9.12
C GLN A 41 -11.31 28.70 9.03
N ALA A 42 -10.11 28.98 8.50
CA ALA A 42 -9.64 30.35 8.32
C ALA A 42 -10.55 31.19 7.40
N ILE A 43 -11.08 30.60 6.32
CA ILE A 43 -12.06 31.25 5.44
C ILE A 43 -13.33 31.59 6.21
N LEU A 44 -13.86 30.64 7.00
CA LEU A 44 -15.07 30.87 7.81
C LEU A 44 -14.86 32.00 8.82
N ASP A 45 -13.73 32.01 9.53
CA ASP A 45 -13.41 33.04 10.51
C ASP A 45 -13.30 34.43 9.84
N ASN A 46 -12.64 34.50 8.68
CA ASN A 46 -12.56 35.71 7.87
C ASN A 46 -13.93 36.18 7.35
N GLN A 47 -14.81 35.24 6.96
CA GLN A 47 -16.18 35.54 6.54
C GLN A 47 -16.96 36.20 7.69
N HIS A 48 -16.83 35.66 8.91
CA HIS A 48 -17.45 36.23 10.11
C HIS A 48 -16.91 37.64 10.40
N GLN A 49 -15.59 37.84 10.33
CA GLN A 49 -14.98 39.14 10.55
C GLN A 49 -15.40 40.17 9.50
N SER A 50 -15.50 39.77 8.23
CA SER A 50 -16.01 40.61 7.14
C SER A 50 -17.45 41.07 7.40
N ASN A 51 -18.32 40.17 7.89
CA ASN A 51 -19.70 40.48 8.24
C ASN A 51 -19.79 41.43 9.45
N GLN A 52 -18.94 41.24 10.47
CA GLN A 52 -18.88 42.15 11.63
C GLN A 52 -18.43 43.55 11.21
N LEU A 53 -17.43 43.66 10.33
CA LEU A 53 -16.99 44.95 9.81
C LEU A 53 -18.10 45.62 8.98
N GLN A 54 -18.88 44.86 8.20
CA GLN A 54 -20.03 45.41 7.48
C GLN A 54 -21.05 46.03 8.43
N GLN A 55 -21.41 45.32 9.51
CA GLN A 55 -22.33 45.84 10.52
C GLN A 55 -21.82 47.13 11.15
N GLN A 56 -20.53 47.19 11.52
CA GLN A 56 -19.93 48.42 12.05
C GLN A 56 -19.93 49.56 11.04
N ILE A 57 -19.66 49.29 9.76
CA ILE A 57 -19.74 50.30 8.69
C ILE A 57 -21.16 50.85 8.59
N ASP A 58 -22.18 49.98 8.63
CA ASP A 58 -23.59 50.38 8.54
C ASP A 58 -24.00 51.23 9.76
N GLU A 59 -23.58 50.85 10.97
CA GLU A 59 -23.78 51.65 12.19
C GLU A 59 -23.12 53.03 12.10
N GLN A 60 -21.87 53.10 11.63
CA GLN A 60 -21.17 54.38 11.43
C GLN A 60 -21.82 55.25 10.34
N GLN A 61 -22.45 54.64 9.33
CA GLN A 61 -23.22 55.37 8.31
C GLN A 61 -24.47 56.02 8.90
N ILE A 62 -25.21 55.30 9.74
CA ILE A 62 -26.39 55.81 10.44
C ILE A 62 -25.97 56.97 11.37
N GLU A 63 -24.92 56.78 12.17
CA GLU A 63 -24.44 57.82 13.08
C GLU A 63 -23.94 59.05 12.32
N LEU A 64 -23.23 58.88 11.21
CA LEU A 64 -22.80 59.99 10.36
C LEU A 64 -23.99 60.78 9.79
N ALA A 65 -25.05 60.10 9.36
CA ALA A 65 -26.27 60.75 8.86
C ALA A 65 -26.96 61.55 9.96
N HIS A 66 -27.07 60.99 11.16
CA HIS A 66 -27.62 61.67 12.33
C HIS A 66 -26.80 62.92 12.71
N GLN A 67 -25.47 62.81 12.81
CA GLN A 67 -24.60 63.94 13.12
C GLN A 67 -24.65 65.05 12.06
N LYS A 68 -24.79 64.69 10.77
CA LYS A 68 -25.01 65.65 9.68
C LYS A 68 -26.36 66.36 9.79
N GLN A 69 -27.43 65.64 10.16
CA GLN A 69 -28.73 66.24 10.40
C GLN A 69 -28.69 67.22 11.58
N VAL A 70 -28.08 66.83 12.70
CA VAL A 70 -27.91 67.69 13.87
C VAL A 70 -27.09 68.93 13.52
N LEU A 71 -26.01 68.77 12.73
CA LEU A 71 -25.23 69.90 12.22
C LEU A 71 -26.10 70.83 11.36
N GLY A 72 -26.89 70.28 10.44
CA GLY A 72 -27.79 71.03 9.57
C GLY A 72 -28.87 71.80 10.34
N ILE A 73 -29.48 71.18 11.37
CA ILE A 73 -30.44 71.83 12.26
C ILE A 73 -29.75 72.95 13.04
N ASN A 74 -28.58 72.72 13.62
CA ASN A 74 -27.85 73.76 14.35
C ASN A 74 -27.48 74.94 13.44
N ILE A 75 -26.99 74.69 12.22
CA ILE A 75 -26.71 75.74 11.23
C ILE A 75 -27.99 76.50 10.85
N LYS A 76 -29.11 75.79 10.62
CA LYS A 76 -30.40 76.40 10.29
C LYS A 76 -30.93 77.25 11.45
N THR A 77 -30.85 76.77 12.69
CA THR A 77 -31.22 77.53 13.89
C THR A 77 -30.33 78.78 14.01
N MET A 78 -29.02 78.66 13.82
CA MET A 78 -28.12 79.81 13.79
C MET A 78 -28.43 80.81 12.67
N TYR A 79 -28.91 80.35 11.51
CA TYR A 79 -29.27 81.22 10.38
C TYR A 79 -30.65 81.87 10.56
N LEU A 80 -31.63 81.15 11.09
CA LEU A 80 -32.97 81.67 11.40
C LEU A 80 -32.94 82.62 12.61
N GLU A 81 -32.14 82.30 13.63
CA GLU A 81 -31.78 83.26 14.68
C GLU A 81 -30.80 84.32 14.14
N GLY A 82 -30.27 84.18 12.93
CA GLY A 82 -29.53 85.22 12.22
C GLY A 82 -30.43 86.32 11.65
N GLU A 83 -31.76 86.18 11.71
CA GLU A 83 -32.68 87.34 11.67
C GLU A 83 -32.66 88.14 12.98
N ILE A 84 -32.06 87.61 14.06
CA ILE A 84 -31.78 88.30 15.33
C ILE A 84 -30.27 88.61 15.35
N SER A 85 -29.89 89.84 15.03
CA SER A 85 -28.46 90.20 14.89
C SER A 85 -27.66 89.98 16.18
N THR A 86 -26.32 89.96 16.13
CA THR A 86 -25.45 89.92 17.33
C THR A 86 -25.82 91.02 18.34
N LEU A 87 -26.32 92.16 17.85
CA LEU A 87 -26.85 93.28 18.64
C LEU A 87 -28.15 92.92 19.40
N GLU A 88 -28.91 91.98 18.89
CA GLU A 88 -30.27 91.65 19.31
C GLU A 88 -30.24 90.45 20.27
N ILE A 89 -29.25 89.54 20.11
CA ILE A 89 -28.84 88.59 21.16
C ILE A 89 -28.23 89.32 22.36
N LEU A 90 -27.43 90.38 22.11
CA LEU A 90 -26.94 91.26 23.17
C LEU A 90 -28.10 91.97 23.89
N ALA A 91 -29.11 92.44 23.15
CA ALA A 91 -30.30 93.08 23.70
C ALA A 91 -31.23 92.11 24.46
N ALA A 92 -31.29 90.84 24.06
CA ALA A 92 -32.09 89.79 24.71
C ALA A 92 -31.36 89.10 25.88
N SER A 93 -30.05 89.35 26.05
CA SER A 93 -29.26 88.82 27.16
C SER A 93 -29.37 89.76 28.36
N LYS A 94 -29.55 89.20 29.56
CA LYS A 94 -29.72 90.00 30.79
C LYS A 94 -28.44 90.71 31.19
N ASP A 95 -27.28 90.18 30.77
CA ASP A 95 -25.97 90.78 30.96
C ASP A 95 -24.95 90.30 29.90
N LEU A 96 -23.75 90.90 29.91
CA LEU A 96 -22.66 90.60 28.98
C LEU A 96 -22.11 89.18 29.18
N SER A 97 -22.21 88.61 30.38
CA SER A 97 -21.76 87.24 30.66
C SER A 97 -22.70 86.23 30.01
N GLU A 98 -24.01 86.44 30.12
CA GLU A 98 -25.02 85.60 29.47
C GLU A 98 -24.88 85.65 27.93
N PHE A 99 -24.53 86.81 27.37
CA PHE A 99 -24.22 86.95 25.94
C PHE A 99 -22.96 86.16 25.55
N VAL A 100 -21.86 86.32 26.31
CA VAL A 100 -20.59 85.61 26.06
C VAL A 100 -20.77 84.09 26.20
N ASP A 101 -21.51 83.64 27.21
CA ASP A 101 -21.81 82.23 27.46
C ASP A 101 -22.60 81.62 26.29
N LYS A 102 -23.63 82.32 25.80
CA LYS A 102 -24.42 81.88 24.63
C LYS A 102 -23.58 81.82 23.35
N GLN A 103 -22.66 82.76 23.15
CA GLN A 103 -21.77 82.78 21.98
C GLN A 103 -20.69 81.69 22.04
N GLN A 104 -20.09 81.49 23.22
CA GLN A 104 -19.12 80.41 23.45
C GLN A 104 -19.78 79.04 23.33
N TYR A 105 -21.00 78.89 23.83
CA TYR A 105 -21.79 77.66 23.70
C TYR A 105 -21.99 77.28 22.23
N ARG A 106 -22.43 78.20 21.37
CA ARG A 106 -22.60 77.95 19.92
C ARG A 106 -21.32 77.47 19.26
N ASN A 107 -20.21 78.19 19.49
CA ASN A 107 -18.91 77.82 18.92
C ASN A 107 -18.46 76.44 19.40
N SER A 108 -18.62 76.14 20.69
CA SER A 108 -18.24 74.85 21.27
C SER A 108 -19.03 73.68 20.67
N VAL A 109 -20.34 73.86 20.46
CA VAL A 109 -21.22 72.85 19.85
C VAL A 109 -20.84 72.62 18.39
N GLN A 110 -20.62 73.69 17.62
CA GLN A 110 -20.18 73.58 16.22
C GLN A 110 -18.85 72.83 16.09
N THR A 111 -17.85 73.18 16.91
CA THR A 111 -16.53 72.51 16.92
C THR A 111 -16.66 71.04 17.33
N LYS A 112 -17.47 70.73 18.34
CA LYS A 112 -17.67 69.36 18.81
C LYS A 112 -18.35 68.49 17.75
N ILE A 113 -19.41 69.00 17.09
CA ILE A 113 -20.09 68.26 16.01
C ILE A 113 -19.15 68.04 14.83
N LYS A 114 -18.40 69.07 14.40
CA LYS A 114 -17.40 68.93 13.32
C LYS A 114 -16.37 67.85 13.66
N THR A 115 -15.80 67.90 14.87
CA THR A 115 -14.81 66.92 15.34
C THR A 115 -15.38 65.50 15.36
N THR A 116 -16.63 65.34 15.78
CA THR A 116 -17.31 64.04 15.79
C THR A 116 -17.54 63.51 14.38
N VAL A 117 -18.02 64.35 13.45
CA VAL A 117 -18.21 63.99 12.03
C VAL A 117 -16.89 63.58 11.39
N ASP A 118 -15.81 64.32 11.64
CA ASP A 118 -14.47 64.02 11.12
C ASP A 118 -13.97 62.65 11.64
N LYS A 119 -14.15 62.37 12.93
CA LYS A 119 -13.79 61.07 13.54
C LYS A 119 -14.60 59.91 12.99
N ILE A 120 -15.92 60.05 12.88
CA ILE A 120 -16.78 59.00 12.31
C ILE A 120 -16.41 58.72 10.85
N THR A 121 -16.12 59.77 10.08
CA THR A 121 -15.71 59.63 8.67
C THR A 121 -14.38 58.89 8.57
N ALA A 122 -13.39 59.23 9.41
CA ALA A 122 -12.10 58.54 9.43
C ALA A 122 -12.24 57.07 9.83
N LEU A 123 -13.01 56.78 10.89
CA LEU A 123 -13.25 55.41 11.34
C LEU A 123 -13.96 54.58 10.26
N LYS A 124 -14.97 55.15 9.60
CA LYS A 124 -15.68 54.48 8.49
C LYS A 124 -14.71 54.10 7.36
N LEU A 125 -13.82 55.02 6.94
CA LEU A 125 -12.83 54.74 5.90
C LEU A 125 -11.87 53.61 6.30
N GLU A 126 -11.44 53.58 7.57
CA GLU A 126 -10.58 52.51 8.09
C GLU A 126 -11.29 51.15 8.08
N LEU A 127 -12.56 51.10 8.51
CA LEU A 127 -13.36 49.88 8.50
C LEU A 127 -13.58 49.35 7.08
N GLU A 128 -13.93 50.23 6.14
CA GLU A 128 -14.09 49.87 4.72
C GLU A 128 -12.77 49.34 4.11
N GLN A 129 -11.62 49.92 4.50
CA GLN A 129 -10.32 49.42 4.06
C GLN A 129 -10.02 48.02 4.61
N LYS A 130 -10.22 47.80 5.91
CA LYS A 130 -10.06 46.49 6.56
C LYS A 130 -10.97 45.44 5.94
N GLN A 131 -12.22 45.81 5.65
CA GLN A 131 -13.18 44.93 5.01
C GLN A 131 -12.73 44.51 3.61
N ARG A 132 -12.26 45.46 2.79
CA ARG A 132 -11.71 45.13 1.45
C ARG A 132 -10.52 44.19 1.54
N GLN A 133 -9.61 44.40 2.50
CA GLN A 133 -8.45 43.53 2.70
C GLN A 133 -8.87 42.10 3.05
N ILE A 134 -9.84 41.93 3.95
CA ILE A 134 -10.37 40.60 4.31
C ILE A 134 -11.08 39.94 3.13
N GLN A 135 -11.85 40.67 2.33
CA GLN A 135 -12.49 40.11 1.14
C GLN A 135 -11.48 39.64 0.09
N VAL A 136 -10.36 40.35 -0.08
CA VAL A 136 -9.27 39.89 -0.94
C VAL A 136 -8.63 38.62 -0.37
N LEU A 137 -8.33 38.60 0.93
CA LEU A 137 -7.76 37.43 1.60
C LEU A 137 -8.65 36.18 1.47
N ILE A 138 -9.97 36.32 1.63
CA ILE A 138 -10.93 35.23 1.42
C ILE A 138 -10.79 34.65 0.01
N LYS A 139 -10.77 35.50 -1.02
CA LYS A 139 -10.64 35.04 -2.42
C LYS A 139 -9.31 34.31 -2.67
N GLU A 140 -8.22 34.80 -2.10
CA GLU A 140 -6.92 34.14 -2.18
C GLU A 140 -6.93 32.77 -1.49
N GLN A 141 -7.53 32.68 -0.30
CA GLN A 141 -7.68 31.44 0.44
C GLN A 141 -8.59 30.43 -0.29
N GLU A 142 -9.68 30.88 -0.91
CA GLU A 142 -10.56 30.04 -1.74
C GLU A 142 -9.81 29.47 -2.95
N ALA A 143 -9.02 30.28 -3.64
CA ALA A 143 -8.19 29.83 -4.76
C ALA A 143 -7.14 28.79 -4.29
N GLN A 144 -6.48 29.06 -3.16
CA GLN A 144 -5.53 28.12 -2.55
C GLN A 144 -6.21 26.80 -2.15
N GLN A 145 -7.43 26.86 -1.59
CA GLN A 145 -8.20 25.68 -1.24
C GLN A 145 -8.55 24.84 -2.48
N GLY A 146 -8.90 25.49 -3.59
CA GLY A 146 -9.14 24.83 -4.88
C GLY A 146 -7.91 24.06 -5.35
N GLN A 147 -6.72 24.69 -5.30
CA GLN A 147 -5.47 24.03 -5.69
C GLN A 147 -5.12 22.85 -4.77
N LEU A 148 -5.26 23.02 -3.45
CA LEU A 148 -5.00 21.93 -2.50
C LEU A 148 -5.96 20.76 -2.70
N SER A 149 -7.23 21.03 -2.99
CA SER A 149 -8.25 20.01 -3.25
C SER A 149 -7.94 19.23 -4.53
N ALA A 150 -7.45 19.90 -5.59
CA ALA A 150 -7.01 19.22 -6.81
C ALA A 150 -5.81 18.30 -6.55
N ASN A 151 -4.80 18.78 -5.80
CA ASN A 151 -3.65 17.99 -5.40
C ASN A 151 -4.07 16.79 -4.53
N TYR A 152 -5.02 16.99 -3.61
CA TYR A 152 -5.57 15.93 -2.77
C TYR A 152 -6.17 14.81 -3.63
N SER A 153 -7.05 15.17 -4.57
CA SER A 153 -7.69 14.18 -5.46
C SER A 153 -6.66 13.40 -6.26
N GLN A 154 -5.64 14.07 -6.80
CA GLN A 154 -4.57 13.40 -7.53
C GLN A 154 -3.81 12.39 -6.66
N GLN A 155 -3.43 12.76 -5.43
CA GLN A 155 -2.73 11.85 -4.51
C GLN A 155 -3.62 10.67 -4.10
N ASN A 156 -4.91 10.92 -3.86
CA ASN A 156 -5.89 9.91 -3.50
C ASN A 156 -6.14 8.92 -4.65
N ASP A 157 -6.17 9.39 -5.90
CA ASP A 157 -6.28 8.53 -7.08
C ASP A 157 -5.04 7.63 -7.23
N MET A 158 -3.84 8.16 -7.00
CA MET A 158 -2.61 7.37 -7.02
C MET A 158 -2.59 6.32 -5.90
N LEU A 159 -3.02 6.69 -4.69
CA LEU A 159 -3.18 5.75 -3.58
C LEU A 159 -4.11 4.59 -3.97
N ASN A 160 -5.31 4.90 -4.48
CA ASN A 160 -6.29 3.89 -4.87
C ASN A 160 -5.77 2.98 -5.98
N TYR A 161 -5.07 3.54 -6.97
CA TYR A 161 -4.46 2.78 -8.04
C TYR A 161 -3.39 1.80 -7.51
N THR A 162 -2.49 2.28 -6.64
CA THR A 162 -1.44 1.47 -6.03
C THR A 162 -2.03 0.36 -5.14
N GLU A 163 -3.06 0.66 -4.35
CA GLU A 163 -3.77 -0.34 -3.54
C GLU A 163 -4.44 -1.41 -4.40
N GLY A 164 -5.04 -1.01 -5.53
CA GLY A 164 -5.61 -1.94 -6.51
C GLY A 164 -4.56 -2.88 -7.12
N GLN A 165 -3.39 -2.36 -7.49
CA GLN A 165 -2.26 -3.18 -7.99
C GLN A 165 -1.78 -4.16 -6.92
N LYS A 166 -1.62 -3.70 -5.68
CA LYS A 166 -1.21 -4.55 -4.55
C LYS A 166 -2.19 -5.69 -4.33
N ALA A 167 -3.50 -5.42 -4.39
CA ALA A 167 -4.53 -6.44 -4.28
C ALA A 167 -4.44 -7.50 -5.41
N ALA A 168 -4.18 -7.06 -6.65
CA ALA A 168 -4.01 -7.97 -7.79
C ALA A 168 -2.81 -8.92 -7.62
N TYR A 169 -1.65 -8.41 -7.21
CA TYR A 169 -0.47 -9.26 -6.95
C TYR A 169 -0.68 -10.21 -5.77
N ASN A 170 -1.31 -9.74 -4.69
CA ASN A 170 -1.68 -10.62 -3.57
C ASN A 170 -2.62 -11.75 -4.00
N GLN A 171 -3.54 -11.49 -4.93
CA GLN A 171 -4.41 -12.52 -5.49
C GLN A 171 -3.62 -13.54 -6.32
N GLN A 172 -2.66 -13.08 -7.13
CA GLN A 172 -1.78 -14.00 -7.88
C GLN A 172 -0.97 -14.89 -6.94
N ILE A 173 -0.42 -14.33 -5.85
CA ILE A 173 0.33 -15.09 -4.84
C ILE A 173 -0.54 -16.21 -4.24
N LYS A 174 -1.78 -15.89 -3.85
CA LYS A 174 -2.75 -16.87 -3.34
C LYS A 174 -3.08 -17.95 -4.36
N ASN A 175 -3.34 -17.57 -5.61
CA ASN A 175 -3.65 -18.52 -6.69
C ASN A 175 -2.48 -19.50 -6.91
N ASN A 176 -1.25 -18.99 -6.93
CA ASN A 176 -0.05 -19.78 -7.08
C ASN A 176 0.16 -20.74 -5.89
N GLN A 177 -0.10 -20.29 -4.65
CA GLN A 177 -0.05 -21.15 -3.46
C GLN A 177 -1.06 -22.31 -3.55
N SER A 178 -2.30 -22.02 -3.96
CA SER A 178 -3.31 -23.04 -4.22
C SER A 178 -2.84 -24.03 -5.27
N LYS A 179 -2.27 -23.55 -6.39
CA LYS A 179 -1.76 -24.44 -7.45
C LYS A 179 -0.59 -25.30 -6.99
N ILE A 180 0.32 -24.76 -6.18
CA ILE A 180 1.41 -25.54 -5.57
C ILE A 180 0.85 -26.66 -4.69
N SER A 181 -0.15 -26.35 -3.85
CA SER A 181 -0.77 -27.36 -2.98
C SER A 181 -1.46 -28.48 -3.77
N GLU A 182 -2.12 -28.13 -4.87
CA GLU A 182 -2.78 -29.08 -5.78
C GLU A 182 -1.75 -29.99 -6.45
N LEU A 183 -0.65 -29.43 -6.97
CA LEU A 183 0.42 -30.20 -7.61
C LEU A 183 1.07 -31.19 -6.64
N ARG A 184 1.33 -30.77 -5.39
CA ARG A 184 1.88 -31.66 -4.36
C ARG A 184 0.91 -32.79 -4.04
N ARG A 185 -0.38 -32.48 -3.85
CA ARG A 185 -1.40 -33.50 -3.58
C ARG A 185 -1.54 -34.49 -4.74
N ALA A 186 -1.59 -34.01 -5.98
CA ALA A 186 -1.71 -34.86 -7.16
C ALA A 186 -0.53 -35.83 -7.25
N GLN A 187 0.70 -35.34 -7.07
CA GLN A 187 1.88 -36.20 -7.10
C GLN A 187 1.92 -37.18 -5.91
N ALA A 188 1.51 -36.77 -4.70
CA ALA A 188 1.44 -37.68 -3.55
C ALA A 188 0.44 -38.83 -3.80
N ILE A 189 -0.68 -38.57 -4.48
CA ILE A 189 -1.66 -39.60 -4.86
C ILE A 189 -1.05 -40.56 -5.89
N GLU A 190 -0.37 -40.06 -6.92
CA GLU A 190 0.27 -40.93 -7.93
C GLU A 190 1.40 -41.76 -7.31
N ASN A 191 2.21 -41.14 -6.45
CA ASN A 191 3.22 -41.85 -5.67
C ASN A 191 2.56 -42.94 -4.82
N ALA A 192 1.50 -42.65 -4.06
CA ALA A 192 0.82 -43.67 -3.25
C ALA A 192 0.28 -44.86 -4.07
N ARG A 193 -0.22 -44.62 -5.30
CA ARG A 193 -0.65 -45.69 -6.21
C ARG A 193 0.50 -46.58 -6.64
N LEU A 194 1.69 -46.02 -6.87
CA LEU A 194 2.88 -46.77 -7.27
C LEU A 194 3.22 -47.89 -6.27
N PHE A 195 3.04 -47.65 -4.97
CA PHE A 195 3.40 -48.62 -3.93
C PHE A 195 2.31 -49.66 -3.65
N GLY A 196 1.15 -49.60 -4.32
CA GLY A 196 0.13 -50.65 -4.31
C GLY A 196 -0.40 -51.06 -2.92
N GLY A 197 -0.29 -50.19 -1.91
CA GLY A 197 -0.65 -50.51 -0.52
C GLY A 197 0.40 -51.34 0.25
N GLY A 198 1.58 -51.57 -0.34
CA GLY A 198 2.72 -52.17 0.34
C GLY A 198 3.21 -51.29 1.50
N GLN A 199 3.82 -51.92 2.51
CA GLN A 199 4.34 -51.21 3.66
C GLN A 199 5.43 -50.21 3.22
N ILE A 200 5.24 -48.93 3.55
CA ILE A 200 6.28 -47.90 3.41
C ILE A 200 6.82 -47.62 4.81
N ILE A 201 8.10 -47.90 5.01
CA ILE A 201 8.82 -47.60 6.23
C ILE A 201 9.48 -46.24 6.04
N GLN A 202 8.82 -45.19 6.53
CA GLN A 202 9.42 -43.86 6.62
C GLN A 202 10.34 -43.79 7.84
N THR A 203 11.58 -43.43 7.61
CA THR A 203 12.56 -43.22 8.68
C THR A 203 13.52 -42.14 8.24
N SER A 204 13.92 -41.27 9.16
CA SER A 204 14.99 -40.31 8.90
C SER A 204 16.31 -41.08 8.81
N ARG A 205 16.81 -41.29 7.59
CA ARG A 205 18.06 -42.02 7.32
C ARG A 205 19.07 -41.11 6.61
N CYS A 206 19.52 -40.09 7.34
CA CYS A 206 20.62 -39.24 6.90
C CYS A 206 22.00 -39.87 7.08
N ASP A 207 22.10 -41.00 7.78
CA ASP A 207 23.32 -41.79 7.95
C ASP A 207 23.79 -42.47 6.65
N ILE A 208 22.88 -42.68 5.69
CA ILE A 208 23.13 -43.40 4.43
C ILE A 208 23.03 -42.52 3.19
N TYR A 209 22.92 -41.20 3.37
CA TYR A 209 22.90 -40.19 2.31
C TYR A 209 23.94 -39.12 2.68
N PRO A 210 24.69 -38.53 1.74
CA PRO A 210 25.75 -37.58 2.09
C PRO A 210 25.24 -36.46 3.00
N GLN A 211 25.94 -36.28 4.13
CA GLN A 211 25.44 -35.46 5.24
C GLN A 211 25.25 -34.00 4.86
N ASN A 212 26.09 -33.46 3.97
CA ASN A 212 25.91 -32.12 3.42
C ASN A 212 24.57 -31.98 2.68
N TRP A 213 24.15 -33.00 1.92
CA TRP A 213 22.88 -33.03 1.20
C TRP A 213 21.69 -33.33 2.09
N CYS A 214 21.84 -34.21 3.09
CA CYS A 214 20.74 -34.55 3.99
C CYS A 214 20.39 -33.43 4.98
N ASN A 215 21.40 -32.74 5.52
CA ASN A 215 21.22 -31.69 6.53
C ASN A 215 20.82 -30.34 5.93
N ALA A 216 21.00 -30.15 4.62
CA ALA A 216 20.52 -28.97 3.94
C ALA A 216 18.98 -29.02 3.78
N PRO A 217 18.30 -27.85 3.77
CA PRO A 217 16.89 -27.80 3.37
C PRO A 217 16.68 -28.50 2.02
N MET A 218 15.55 -29.19 1.84
CA MET A 218 15.20 -29.78 0.55
C MET A 218 15.23 -28.71 -0.55
N ASP A 219 15.65 -29.08 -1.76
CA ASP A 219 15.76 -28.17 -2.92
C ASP A 219 16.75 -27.01 -2.78
N SER A 220 17.65 -27.03 -1.79
CA SER A 220 18.54 -25.88 -1.53
C SER A 220 19.94 -26.01 -2.13
N ILE A 221 20.41 -27.23 -2.37
CA ILE A 221 21.73 -27.48 -2.95
C ILE A 221 21.66 -28.57 -4.01
N VAL A 222 22.59 -28.51 -4.95
CA VAL A 222 22.70 -29.44 -6.07
C VAL A 222 23.77 -30.48 -5.75
N ASP A 223 23.46 -31.75 -5.99
CA ASP A 223 24.36 -32.87 -5.81
C ASP A 223 25.37 -33.01 -6.96
N THR A 224 26.23 -34.03 -6.87
CA THR A 224 27.29 -34.28 -7.85
C THR A 224 26.76 -34.52 -9.28
N TRP A 225 25.51 -34.96 -9.44
CA TRP A 225 24.90 -35.29 -10.74
C TRP A 225 23.96 -34.20 -11.26
N GLY A 226 23.91 -33.06 -10.58
CA GLY A 226 23.06 -31.94 -10.97
C GLY A 226 21.62 -32.04 -10.46
N MET A 227 21.35 -32.92 -9.48
CA MET A 227 20.02 -33.09 -8.90
C MET A 227 19.89 -32.36 -7.58
N TYR A 228 18.70 -31.88 -7.24
CA TYR A 228 18.48 -31.22 -5.96
C TYR A 228 18.51 -32.21 -4.80
N ASN A 229 19.10 -31.78 -3.69
CA ASN A 229 19.24 -32.61 -2.51
C ASN A 229 17.88 -33.04 -1.95
N ARG A 230 17.86 -34.27 -1.41
CA ARG A 230 16.68 -34.89 -0.78
C ARG A 230 15.52 -35.20 -1.73
N GLU A 231 15.71 -35.06 -3.05
CA GLU A 231 14.78 -35.51 -4.08
C GLU A 231 14.97 -37.00 -4.44
N CYS A 232 13.95 -37.62 -5.03
CA CYS A 232 14.01 -39.02 -5.45
C CYS A 232 15.18 -39.28 -6.42
N VAL A 233 15.37 -38.39 -7.39
CA VAL A 233 16.43 -38.45 -8.41
C VAL A 233 17.83 -38.26 -7.82
N SER A 234 17.97 -37.48 -6.74
CA SER A 234 19.27 -37.33 -6.07
C SER A 234 19.62 -38.57 -5.27
N TRP A 235 18.65 -39.16 -4.58
CA TRP A 235 18.85 -40.42 -3.88
C TRP A 235 19.26 -41.55 -4.83
N THR A 236 18.53 -41.72 -5.93
CA THR A 236 18.83 -42.80 -6.89
C THR A 236 20.17 -42.59 -7.60
N ALA A 237 20.50 -41.35 -7.98
CA ALA A 237 21.83 -41.01 -8.52
C ALA A 237 22.95 -41.38 -7.55
N TYR A 238 22.81 -40.97 -6.28
CA TYR A 238 23.75 -41.32 -5.22
C TYR A 238 23.87 -42.83 -5.02
N ARG A 239 22.75 -43.56 -4.99
CA ARG A 239 22.77 -45.01 -4.77
C ARG A 239 23.40 -45.80 -5.92
N VAL A 240 23.18 -45.38 -7.16
CA VAL A 240 23.87 -45.96 -8.32
C VAL A 240 25.39 -45.80 -8.14
N ALA A 241 25.86 -44.58 -7.88
CA ALA A 241 27.29 -44.33 -7.73
C ALA A 241 27.90 -45.01 -6.49
N ALA A 242 27.19 -45.01 -5.36
CA ALA A 242 27.62 -45.68 -4.14
C ALA A 242 27.72 -47.20 -4.29
N SER A 243 26.98 -47.80 -5.24
CA SER A 243 27.10 -49.22 -5.58
C SER A 243 28.32 -49.56 -6.46
N GLY A 244 29.07 -48.55 -6.89
CA GLY A 244 30.21 -48.69 -7.79
C GLY A 244 29.87 -48.65 -9.28
N ARG A 245 28.57 -48.54 -9.63
CA ARG A 245 28.10 -48.39 -11.01
C ARG A 245 28.30 -46.97 -11.52
N TYR A 246 28.44 -46.82 -12.84
CA TYR A 246 28.61 -45.49 -13.44
C TYR A 246 27.27 -44.73 -13.50
N MET A 247 27.17 -43.65 -12.73
CA MET A 247 26.06 -42.69 -12.82
C MET A 247 26.48 -41.48 -13.69
N PRO A 248 25.89 -41.27 -14.88
CA PRO A 248 26.21 -40.11 -15.71
C PRO A 248 25.72 -38.80 -15.10
N TYR A 249 26.37 -37.69 -15.45
CA TYR A 249 25.89 -36.36 -15.11
C TYR A 249 24.70 -35.98 -16.01
N TRP A 250 23.49 -35.95 -15.45
CA TRP A 250 22.28 -35.55 -16.18
C TRP A 250 21.88 -34.09 -15.93
N GLY A 251 22.57 -33.37 -15.03
CA GLY A 251 22.57 -31.90 -15.00
C GLY A 251 21.22 -31.26 -14.75
N GLY A 252 20.34 -31.94 -14.03
CA GLY A 252 18.97 -31.48 -13.81
C GLY A 252 18.09 -31.54 -15.07
N ARG A 253 18.47 -32.33 -16.09
CA ARG A 253 17.58 -32.70 -17.20
C ARG A 253 16.49 -33.61 -16.69
N GLY A 254 15.51 -32.96 -16.09
CA GLY A 254 14.18 -33.46 -16.03
C GLY A 254 13.80 -34.16 -14.74
N ASN A 255 12.51 -34.06 -14.50
CA ASN A 255 11.77 -34.79 -13.50
C ASN A 255 12.08 -36.30 -13.61
N ALA A 256 11.74 -37.07 -12.58
CA ALA A 256 11.95 -38.52 -12.58
C ALA A 256 11.39 -39.22 -13.83
N ASN A 257 10.26 -38.75 -14.38
CA ASN A 257 9.66 -39.28 -15.60
C ASN A 257 10.44 -39.03 -16.92
N GLN A 258 11.63 -38.44 -16.84
CA GLN A 258 12.51 -38.19 -17.99
C GLN A 258 13.80 -39.02 -17.90
N TRP A 259 14.00 -39.73 -16.78
CA TRP A 259 15.22 -40.51 -16.54
C TRP A 259 15.37 -41.70 -17.48
N ASP A 260 14.28 -42.35 -17.89
CA ASP A 260 14.35 -43.48 -18.82
C ASP A 260 14.77 -43.03 -20.22
N ASP A 261 14.31 -41.87 -20.68
CA ASP A 261 14.73 -41.29 -21.96
C ASP A 261 16.18 -40.79 -21.92
N ASN A 262 16.60 -40.18 -20.80
CA ASN A 262 18.00 -39.80 -20.58
C ASN A 262 18.93 -41.02 -20.60
N ALA A 263 18.52 -42.13 -19.98
CA ALA A 263 19.26 -43.38 -19.96
C ALA A 263 19.42 -43.97 -21.36
N LYS A 264 18.32 -44.07 -22.13
CA LYS A 264 18.36 -44.52 -23.53
C LYS A 264 19.30 -43.66 -24.38
N ALA A 265 19.23 -42.33 -24.22
CA ALA A 265 20.11 -41.39 -24.92
C ALA A 265 21.59 -41.56 -24.54
N ALA A 266 21.87 -41.99 -23.31
CA ALA A 266 23.22 -42.31 -22.82
C ALA A 266 23.68 -43.74 -23.19
N GLY A 267 22.87 -44.52 -23.91
CA GLY A 267 23.18 -45.90 -24.27
C GLY A 267 23.03 -46.90 -23.10
N ILE A 268 22.35 -46.50 -22.02
CA ILE A 268 22.09 -47.36 -20.86
C ILE A 268 20.79 -48.14 -21.13
N PRO A 269 20.79 -49.47 -21.03
CA PRO A 269 19.60 -50.27 -21.30
C PRO A 269 18.44 -49.92 -20.37
N VAL A 270 17.23 -49.91 -20.93
CA VAL A 270 15.99 -49.70 -20.18
C VAL A 270 14.96 -50.73 -20.59
N ASP A 271 14.42 -51.49 -19.64
CA ASP A 271 13.36 -52.46 -19.88
C ASP A 271 12.35 -52.59 -18.71
N ARG A 272 11.63 -53.72 -18.62
CA ARG A 272 10.63 -54.00 -17.56
C ARG A 272 11.03 -55.13 -16.61
N ASN A 273 12.29 -55.57 -16.65
CA ASN A 273 12.83 -56.68 -15.88
C ASN A 273 13.73 -56.14 -14.76
N PRO A 274 13.25 -56.06 -13.51
CA PRO A 274 14.07 -55.50 -12.44
C PRO A 274 15.28 -56.38 -12.11
N GLN A 275 16.39 -55.72 -11.82
CA GLN A 275 17.61 -56.31 -11.27
C GLN A 275 18.06 -55.51 -10.05
N VAL A 276 18.83 -56.16 -9.18
CA VAL A 276 19.43 -55.49 -8.02
C VAL A 276 20.40 -54.41 -8.49
N GLY A 277 20.19 -53.20 -7.98
CA GLY A 277 20.97 -52.03 -8.33
C GLY A 277 20.43 -51.20 -9.50
N ASP A 278 19.30 -51.60 -10.08
CA ASP A 278 18.60 -50.79 -11.07
C ASP A 278 17.91 -49.58 -10.44
N VAL A 279 17.64 -48.57 -11.26
CA VAL A 279 16.70 -47.50 -10.91
C VAL A 279 15.36 -47.79 -11.58
N GLY A 280 14.34 -47.99 -10.76
CA GLY A 280 12.95 -48.04 -11.21
C GLY A 280 12.42 -46.63 -11.44
N VAL A 281 11.84 -46.39 -12.62
CA VAL A 281 11.27 -45.11 -13.05
C VAL A 281 9.77 -45.26 -13.24
N SER A 282 9.01 -44.43 -12.52
CA SER A 282 7.58 -44.23 -12.77
C SER A 282 7.39 -42.97 -13.59
N ASN A 283 6.73 -43.11 -14.74
CA ASN A 283 6.34 -41.99 -15.60
C ASN A 283 4.95 -41.42 -15.22
N SER A 284 4.36 -41.90 -14.11
CA SER A 284 3.06 -41.43 -13.62
C SER A 284 3.17 -40.09 -12.90
N GLY A 285 2.15 -39.25 -13.07
CA GLY A 285 2.13 -37.91 -12.50
C GLY A 285 2.99 -36.90 -13.26
N TYR A 286 2.99 -35.66 -12.78
CA TYR A 286 3.68 -34.55 -13.45
C TYR A 286 5.21 -34.69 -13.37
N TYR A 287 5.70 -35.22 -12.25
CA TYR A 287 7.13 -35.34 -11.96
C TYR A 287 7.67 -36.77 -12.16
N GLY A 288 6.80 -37.78 -12.28
CA GLY A 288 7.26 -39.16 -12.12
C GLY A 288 7.81 -39.44 -10.73
N HIS A 289 8.44 -40.60 -10.57
CA HIS A 289 9.15 -40.94 -9.35
C HIS A 289 10.26 -41.95 -9.64
N THR A 290 11.42 -41.81 -8.98
CA THR A 290 12.51 -42.81 -9.08
C THR A 290 12.71 -43.54 -7.76
N VAL A 291 13.01 -44.83 -7.86
CA VAL A 291 13.31 -45.71 -6.73
C VAL A 291 14.53 -46.55 -7.04
N TYR A 292 15.34 -46.88 -6.04
CA TYR A 292 16.49 -47.77 -6.21
C TYR A 292 16.13 -49.19 -5.82
N VAL A 293 16.40 -50.18 -6.68
CA VAL A 293 16.08 -51.59 -6.44
C VAL A 293 17.12 -52.23 -5.52
N GLU A 294 16.71 -52.49 -4.27
CA GLU A 294 17.52 -53.12 -3.24
C GLU A 294 17.49 -54.65 -3.35
N ALA A 295 16.34 -55.22 -3.73
CA ALA A 295 16.17 -56.65 -3.92
C ALA A 295 15.03 -56.95 -4.92
N VAL A 296 15.13 -58.10 -5.60
CA VAL A 296 14.04 -58.69 -6.39
C VAL A 296 13.55 -59.92 -5.62
N ASN A 297 12.31 -59.88 -5.16
CA ASN A 297 11.74 -60.93 -4.33
C ASN A 297 11.22 -62.09 -5.20
N GLY A 298 11.24 -63.31 -4.65
CA GLY A 298 10.74 -64.50 -5.35
C GLY A 298 9.24 -64.50 -5.63
N ASP A 299 8.48 -63.60 -4.99
CA ASP A 299 7.03 -63.41 -5.20
C ASP A 299 6.71 -62.42 -6.33
N GLY A 300 7.72 -61.94 -7.07
CA GLY A 300 7.56 -60.98 -8.17
C GLY A 300 7.44 -59.52 -7.72
N THR A 301 7.59 -59.23 -6.42
CA THR A 301 7.74 -57.86 -5.91
C THR A 301 9.20 -57.44 -5.85
N ILE A 302 9.45 -56.14 -5.62
CA ILE A 302 10.79 -55.60 -5.41
C ILE A 302 10.88 -54.88 -4.06
N ALA A 303 12.04 -54.95 -3.42
CA ALA A 303 12.39 -54.09 -2.30
C ALA A 303 13.07 -52.84 -2.84
N VAL A 304 12.60 -51.66 -2.46
CA VAL A 304 13.13 -50.39 -2.97
C VAL A 304 13.40 -49.38 -1.87
N SER A 305 14.43 -48.57 -2.08
CA SER A 305 14.70 -47.38 -1.29
C SER A 305 14.54 -46.10 -2.12
N GLN A 306 14.10 -45.04 -1.46
CA GLN A 306 13.78 -43.79 -2.13
C GLN A 306 13.86 -42.59 -1.20
N PHE A 307 13.87 -41.39 -1.78
CA PHE A 307 13.61 -40.14 -1.09
C PHE A 307 12.37 -39.44 -1.67
N ASN A 308 11.82 -38.51 -0.89
CA ASN A 308 10.77 -37.58 -1.29
C ASN A 308 9.48 -38.22 -1.83
N HIS A 309 9.10 -39.35 -1.26
CA HIS A 309 7.85 -40.02 -1.62
C HIS A 309 6.61 -39.15 -1.33
N ASP A 310 6.65 -38.43 -0.22
CA ASP A 310 5.54 -37.69 0.39
C ASP A 310 5.70 -36.16 0.32
N TRP A 311 6.63 -35.66 -0.50
CA TRP A 311 7.03 -34.25 -0.54
C TRP A 311 7.74 -33.73 0.73
N GLY A 312 8.10 -34.60 1.67
CA GLY A 312 8.81 -34.24 2.90
C GLY A 312 10.34 -34.27 2.77
N GLY A 313 10.87 -34.67 1.61
CA GLY A 313 12.31 -34.87 1.40
C GLY A 313 12.89 -35.92 2.34
N THR A 314 12.09 -36.92 2.75
CA THR A 314 12.51 -37.95 3.70
C THR A 314 12.83 -39.25 2.98
N TYR A 315 13.73 -40.03 3.58
CA TYR A 315 13.99 -41.39 3.15
C TYR A 315 12.78 -42.28 3.45
N SER A 316 12.51 -43.22 2.56
CA SER A 316 11.63 -44.33 2.85
C SER A 316 12.11 -45.61 2.18
N PHE A 317 11.73 -46.73 2.78
CA PHE A 317 12.00 -48.07 2.29
C PHE A 317 10.69 -48.84 2.13
N ALA A 318 10.51 -49.49 0.98
CA ALA A 318 9.37 -50.36 0.71
C ALA A 318 9.90 -51.78 0.44
N PRO A 319 9.78 -52.73 1.40
CA PRO A 319 10.35 -54.08 1.25
C PRO A 319 9.63 -54.94 0.21
N ARG A 320 8.36 -54.62 -0.07
CA ARG A 320 7.52 -55.34 -1.04
C ARG A 320 6.67 -54.34 -1.81
N MET A 321 7.17 -53.94 -2.98
CA MET A 321 6.47 -53.08 -3.92
C MET A 321 6.16 -53.86 -5.20
N PRO A 322 4.91 -53.83 -5.71
CA PRO A 322 4.61 -54.38 -7.03
C PRO A 322 5.40 -53.64 -8.13
N ILE A 323 5.89 -54.38 -9.14
CA ILE A 323 6.63 -53.80 -10.27
C ILE A 323 5.76 -52.82 -11.07
N GLY A 324 4.48 -53.13 -11.26
CA GLY A 324 3.52 -52.25 -11.93
C GLY A 324 3.99 -51.80 -13.32
N ASN A 325 3.92 -50.48 -13.56
CA ASN A 325 4.32 -49.83 -14.81
C ASN A 325 5.73 -49.22 -14.77
N LEU A 326 6.57 -49.66 -13.83
CA LEU A 326 7.95 -49.19 -13.76
C LEU A 326 8.75 -49.63 -14.98
N LEU A 327 9.64 -48.73 -15.42
CA LEU A 327 10.76 -49.01 -16.29
C LEU A 327 12.02 -49.12 -15.44
N PHE A 328 12.94 -50.01 -15.78
CA PHE A 328 14.19 -50.22 -15.05
C PHE A 328 15.37 -49.79 -15.90
N ILE A 329 16.21 -48.92 -15.33
CA ILE A 329 17.45 -48.46 -15.94
C ILE A 329 18.62 -49.31 -15.41
N HIS A 330 19.35 -49.95 -16.32
CA HIS A 330 20.45 -50.87 -16.00
C HIS A 330 21.82 -50.20 -16.11
N PHE A 331 22.23 -49.49 -15.05
CA PHE A 331 23.51 -48.77 -15.04
C PHE A 331 24.71 -49.73 -15.13
N PRO A 332 25.72 -49.46 -15.98
CA PRO A 332 26.87 -50.34 -16.19
C PRO A 332 27.90 -50.33 -15.06
#